data_AF-A0A5J5L9H2-F1
#
_entry.id   AF-A0A5J5L9H2-F1
#
_cell.length_a   1.000
_cell.length_b   1.000
_cell.length_c   1.000
_cell.angle_alpha   90.00
_cell.angle_beta   90.00
_cell.angle_gamma   90.00
#
_symmetry.space_group_name_H-M   'P 1'
#
loop_
_entity.id
_entity.type
_entity.pdbx_description
1 polymer ?
#
loop_
_entity_poly.entity_id
_entity_poly.type
_entity_poly.pdbx_seq_one_letter_code
_entity_poly.pdbx_strand_id
1 'polypeptide(L)'
;MDSAADRIGEQGYEQLRRAAETHRSDLVLRLGAEVGLRPAEMTGVRLTDITGFEGHHLLSVREDDAVVRETYLPESVEHDIRKYANAAGSADDEPLFSVSPRRLQMLVSEVADRAADAVPQLREVSTRDLRWRFAASLLDDGVPPDIVCALGGWDRLDRLDPLLDEPDRETIVGAVGGSGKRAVSSESQRAVDWITTVSEALAAAATGEAIATTVCDHLTKTAGFEFAWLAERTGDGLTPRATAEVGETVVERQIDDHVESVTAPLDVGDVRVVDDSTAPVVLAPLVRENAVAGVIGIGASEGVTDADRAVLSALGVQVGHAQAAAERKRLLLADTVTELEFHCGDERTFTAGVSGALGCTVELSGVVPVADQSLLYYLMVDGASADAILSYADDDDSVADARLLEEHSDGALLEVVVTDTPALQLVESGGRIRSVTATNGVATIAVELASEADIRPTVNAVTDAYPETSLAAKRETERPAETDSGFRDRLTDTLSDQQETVLQAAYHSGYFEWPRGSTAEELADSLDVSSPTLHNHLRKAQQKVLTAFFDDRPAEPRQPADN
;
A
#
# COMPACT_ATOMS: atom_id res chain seq x y z
N MET A 1 -11.88 5.08 29.24
CA MET A 1 -12.42 4.61 30.55
C MET A 1 -13.73 3.91 30.24
N ASP A 2 -13.98 2.68 30.70
CA ASP A 2 -15.23 1.97 30.38
C ASP A 2 -16.41 2.60 31.14
N SER A 3 -17.14 3.50 30.49
CA SER A 3 -18.44 3.94 30.97
C SER A 3 -19.37 2.72 31.09
N ALA A 4 -20.19 2.68 32.14
CA ALA A 4 -21.18 1.61 32.35
C ALA A 4 -22.16 1.45 31.17
N ALA A 5 -22.27 2.44 30.27
CA ALA A 5 -23.09 2.37 29.07
C ALA A 5 -22.39 1.73 27.86
N ASP A 6 -21.05 1.81 27.74
CA ASP A 6 -20.28 1.02 26.77
C ASP A 6 -19.75 -0.25 27.43
N ARG A 7 -20.65 -1.23 27.59
CA ARG A 7 -20.27 -2.54 28.14
C ARG A 7 -19.48 -3.42 27.16
N ILE A 8 -19.31 -2.99 25.91
CA ILE A 8 -18.54 -3.74 24.91
C ILE A 8 -17.06 -3.37 25.05
N GLY A 9 -16.75 -2.07 25.09
CA GLY A 9 -15.39 -1.57 25.09
C GLY A 9 -14.61 -1.96 23.83
N GLU A 10 -13.35 -1.55 23.74
CA GLU A 10 -12.51 -1.84 22.56
C GLU A 10 -12.22 -3.34 22.43
N GLN A 11 -11.73 -3.97 23.51
CA GLN A 11 -11.39 -5.40 23.52
C GLN A 11 -12.59 -6.32 23.29
N GLY A 12 -13.76 -5.97 23.84
CA GLY A 12 -14.97 -6.75 23.62
C GLY A 12 -15.49 -6.62 22.19
N TYR A 13 -15.30 -5.45 21.56
CA TYR A 13 -15.66 -5.24 20.15
C TYR A 13 -14.78 -6.09 19.22
N GLU A 14 -13.47 -6.13 19.45
CA GLU A 14 -12.58 -7.04 18.71
C GLU A 14 -13.03 -8.49 18.83
N GLN A 15 -13.46 -8.91 20.02
CA GLN A 15 -13.92 -10.28 20.21
C GLN A 15 -15.23 -10.58 19.47
N LEU A 16 -16.15 -9.62 19.41
CA LEU A 16 -17.37 -9.75 18.59
C LEU A 16 -17.02 -9.93 17.12
N ARG A 17 -16.06 -9.14 16.61
CA ARG A 17 -15.59 -9.26 15.21
C ARG A 17 -14.92 -10.60 14.94
N ARG A 18 -14.05 -11.09 15.84
CA ARG A 18 -13.44 -12.44 15.71
C ARG A 18 -14.48 -13.56 15.76
N ALA A 19 -15.56 -13.37 16.51
CA ALA A 19 -16.67 -14.30 16.54
C ALA A 19 -17.59 -14.18 15.31
N ALA A 20 -17.42 -13.23 14.39
CA ALA A 20 -18.22 -13.19 13.17
C ALA A 20 -17.77 -14.27 12.17
N GLU A 21 -18.60 -15.28 11.90
CA GLU A 21 -18.25 -16.40 10.99
C GLU A 21 -18.43 -16.05 9.50
N THR A 22 -19.14 -14.97 9.20
CA THR A 22 -19.44 -14.56 7.83
C THR A 22 -19.10 -13.09 7.61
N HIS A 23 -18.71 -12.75 6.38
CA HIS A 23 -18.50 -11.36 5.93
C HIS A 23 -19.74 -10.50 6.20
N ARG A 24 -20.94 -11.07 5.99
CA ARG A 24 -22.21 -10.40 6.31
C ARG A 24 -22.32 -10.07 7.80
N SER A 25 -21.99 -11.01 8.67
CA SER A 25 -22.10 -10.80 10.11
C SER A 25 -21.11 -9.78 10.63
N ASP A 26 -19.87 -9.79 10.12
CA ASP A 26 -18.87 -8.80 10.50
C ASP A 26 -19.31 -7.40 10.03
N LEU A 27 -19.73 -7.27 8.77
CA LEU A 27 -20.19 -5.98 8.24
C LEU A 27 -21.37 -5.38 9.02
N VAL A 28 -22.31 -6.21 9.49
CA VAL A 28 -23.41 -5.74 10.34
C VAL A 28 -22.91 -5.21 11.70
N LEU A 29 -21.88 -5.83 12.30
CA LEU A 29 -21.26 -5.32 13.51
C LEU A 29 -20.61 -3.96 13.26
N ARG A 30 -19.83 -3.85 12.18
CA ARG A 30 -19.11 -2.63 11.79
C ARG A 30 -20.06 -1.47 11.50
N LEU A 31 -21.13 -1.71 10.75
CA LEU A 31 -22.16 -0.69 10.50
C LEU A 31 -22.83 -0.20 11.79
N GLY A 32 -22.90 -1.04 12.82
CA GLY A 32 -23.45 -0.66 14.12
C GLY A 32 -22.47 0.10 15.01
N ALA A 33 -21.22 -0.37 15.09
CA ALA A 33 -20.22 0.08 16.06
C ALA A 33 -19.21 1.10 15.52
N GLU A 34 -18.99 1.16 14.20
CA GLU A 34 -18.06 2.11 13.57
C GLU A 34 -18.82 3.22 12.80
N VAL A 35 -20.05 2.96 12.35
CA VAL A 35 -20.88 3.92 11.59
C VAL A 35 -22.12 4.39 12.38
N GLY A 36 -22.46 3.70 13.47
CA GLY A 36 -23.56 4.09 14.35
C GLY A 36 -24.97 3.84 13.78
N LEU A 37 -25.12 2.97 12.78
CA LEU A 37 -26.41 2.73 12.13
C LEU A 37 -27.38 1.92 13.01
N ARG A 38 -28.68 2.21 12.90
CA ARG A 38 -29.77 1.37 13.41
C ARG A 38 -30.03 0.21 12.45
N PRO A 39 -30.60 -0.92 12.90
CA PRO A 39 -30.94 -2.02 12.01
C PRO A 39 -31.85 -1.64 10.83
N ALA A 40 -32.75 -0.67 10.99
CA ALA A 40 -33.58 -0.17 9.90
C ALA A 40 -32.78 0.67 8.89
N GLU A 41 -31.83 1.47 9.38
CA GLU A 41 -30.91 2.25 8.55
C GLU A 41 -29.95 1.32 7.78
N MET A 42 -29.42 0.28 8.43
CA MET A 42 -28.55 -0.73 7.81
C MET A 42 -29.22 -1.39 6.59
N THR A 43 -30.50 -1.73 6.70
CA THR A 43 -31.24 -2.34 5.58
C THR A 43 -31.50 -1.38 4.43
N GLY A 44 -31.31 -0.06 4.64
CA GLY A 44 -31.49 0.97 3.62
C GLY A 44 -30.21 1.42 2.94
N VAL A 45 -29.04 0.92 3.35
CA VAL A 45 -27.72 1.30 2.79
C VAL A 45 -27.62 0.88 1.32
N ARG A 46 -27.19 1.79 0.45
CA ARG A 46 -26.90 1.54 -0.98
C ARG A 46 -25.51 2.09 -1.31
N LEU A 47 -24.89 1.58 -2.37
CA LEU A 47 -23.58 2.09 -2.81
C LEU A 47 -23.68 3.54 -3.33
N THR A 48 -24.79 3.86 -3.98
CA THR A 48 -25.12 5.22 -4.46
C THR A 48 -25.25 6.27 -3.36
N ASP A 49 -25.46 5.85 -2.10
CA ASP A 49 -25.57 6.75 -0.96
C ASP A 49 -24.21 7.11 -0.33
N ILE A 50 -23.11 6.55 -0.85
CA ILE A 50 -21.75 6.83 -0.41
C ILE A 50 -21.19 7.98 -1.23
N THR A 51 -20.74 9.03 -0.56
CA THR A 51 -20.14 10.22 -1.20
C THR A 51 -18.74 10.49 -0.67
N GLY A 52 -17.90 11.12 -1.50
CA GLY A 52 -16.57 11.56 -1.11
C GLY A 52 -16.56 13.04 -0.74
N PHE A 53 -15.90 13.39 0.36
CA PHE A 53 -15.69 14.77 0.78
C PHE A 53 -14.27 14.93 1.35
N GLU A 54 -13.43 15.75 0.71
CA GLU A 54 -12.05 16.06 1.16
C GLU A 54 -11.20 14.82 1.50
N GLY A 55 -11.32 13.75 0.71
CA GLY A 55 -10.58 12.49 0.94
C GLY A 55 -11.21 11.56 1.97
N HIS A 56 -12.37 11.92 2.52
CA HIS A 56 -13.16 11.09 3.42
C HIS A 56 -14.44 10.58 2.76
N HIS A 57 -15.01 9.49 3.29
CA HIS A 57 -16.30 8.97 2.84
C HIS A 57 -17.41 9.34 3.83
N LEU A 58 -18.55 9.72 3.27
CA LEU A 58 -19.78 10.01 3.99
C LEU A 58 -20.88 9.08 3.47
N LEU A 59 -21.77 8.66 4.37
CA LEU A 59 -22.92 7.83 4.04
C LEU A 59 -24.21 8.60 4.30
N SER A 60 -25.00 8.80 3.25
CA SER A 60 -26.37 9.29 3.36
C SER A 60 -27.27 8.21 3.96
N VAL A 61 -27.77 8.44 5.16
CA VAL A 61 -28.63 7.50 5.89
C VAL A 61 -30.09 7.79 5.58
N ARG A 62 -30.81 6.74 5.17
CA ARG A 62 -32.19 6.84 4.69
C ARG A 62 -33.19 6.19 5.63
N GLU A 63 -34.34 6.82 5.77
CA GLU A 63 -35.54 6.27 6.42
C GLU A 63 -36.73 6.51 5.49
N ASP A 64 -37.50 5.47 5.16
CA ASP A 64 -38.63 5.53 4.22
C ASP A 64 -38.31 6.25 2.89
N ASP A 65 -37.14 5.96 2.32
CA ASP A 65 -36.64 6.49 1.05
C ASP A 65 -36.26 8.01 1.05
N ALA A 66 -36.21 8.63 2.23
CA ALA A 66 -35.70 9.99 2.43
C ALA A 66 -34.37 9.99 3.19
N VAL A 67 -33.41 10.83 2.77
CA VAL A 67 -32.17 11.03 3.53
C VAL A 67 -32.50 11.82 4.80
N VAL A 68 -32.28 11.20 5.96
CA VAL A 68 -32.60 11.78 7.27
C VAL A 68 -31.39 12.36 7.98
N ARG A 69 -30.19 11.86 7.66
CA ARG A 69 -28.90 12.35 8.17
C ARG A 69 -27.76 11.83 7.31
N GLU A 70 -26.59 12.44 7.46
CA GLU A 70 -25.34 11.94 6.91
C GLU A 70 -24.43 11.51 8.07
N THR A 71 -23.63 10.49 7.86
CA THR A 71 -22.67 10.01 8.85
C THR A 71 -21.32 9.77 8.23
N TYR A 72 -20.27 9.87 9.05
CA TYR A 72 -18.92 9.50 8.65
C TYR A 72 -18.87 8.00 8.35
N LEU A 73 -18.25 7.64 7.24
CA LEU A 73 -18.01 6.26 6.83
C LEU A 73 -16.49 6.03 6.80
N PRO A 74 -15.94 5.25 7.73
CA PRO A 74 -14.52 4.91 7.69
C PRO A 74 -14.17 4.18 6.39
N GLU A 75 -13.03 4.51 5.79
CA GLU A 75 -12.54 3.93 4.52
C GLU A 75 -12.54 2.40 4.55
N SER A 76 -12.13 1.81 5.67
CA SER A 76 -12.12 0.36 5.82
C SER A 76 -13.53 -0.26 5.86
N VAL A 77 -14.56 0.46 6.31
CA VAL A 77 -15.96 0.00 6.26
C VAL A 77 -16.53 0.19 4.86
N GLU A 78 -16.18 1.29 4.20
CA GLU A 78 -16.53 1.56 2.79
C GLU A 78 -16.06 0.43 1.87
N HIS A 79 -14.79 0.05 2.01
CA HIS A 79 -14.20 -1.06 1.27
C HIS A 79 -14.97 -2.37 1.49
N ASP A 80 -15.34 -2.68 2.74
CA ASP A 80 -16.10 -3.88 3.07
C ASP A 80 -17.54 -3.85 2.53
N ILE A 81 -18.18 -2.68 2.47
CA ILE A 81 -19.48 -2.52 1.83
C ILE A 81 -19.37 -2.86 0.33
N ARG A 82 -18.38 -2.29 -0.38
CA ARG A 82 -18.16 -2.58 -1.82
C ARG A 82 -17.85 -4.04 -2.06
N LYS A 83 -16.96 -4.63 -1.25
CA LYS A 83 -16.60 -6.04 -1.34
C LYS A 83 -17.83 -6.94 -1.14
N TYR A 84 -18.69 -6.61 -0.17
CA TYR A 84 -19.91 -7.37 0.09
C TYR A 84 -20.92 -7.22 -1.06
N ALA A 85 -21.14 -6.02 -1.58
CA ALA A 85 -22.04 -5.76 -2.70
C ALA A 85 -21.61 -6.50 -3.97
N ASN A 86 -20.31 -6.47 -4.30
CA ASN A 86 -19.74 -7.19 -5.44
C ASN A 86 -19.93 -8.70 -5.32
N ALA A 87 -19.69 -9.26 -4.12
CA ALA A 87 -19.88 -10.69 -3.87
C ALA A 87 -21.36 -11.12 -3.90
N ALA A 88 -22.28 -10.22 -3.54
CA ALA A 88 -23.73 -10.45 -3.57
C ALA A 88 -24.35 -10.24 -4.95
N GLY A 89 -23.63 -9.58 -5.88
CA GLY A 89 -24.14 -9.19 -7.20
C GLY A 89 -25.23 -8.11 -7.12
N SER A 90 -25.19 -7.28 -6.08
CA SER A 90 -26.16 -6.18 -5.90
C SER A 90 -25.83 -5.00 -6.82
N ALA A 91 -26.83 -4.42 -7.46
CA ALA A 91 -26.65 -3.16 -8.20
C ALA A 91 -26.43 -1.98 -7.23
N ASP A 92 -25.79 -0.91 -7.70
CA ASP A 92 -25.37 0.22 -6.85
C ASP A 92 -26.55 0.98 -6.19
N ASP A 93 -27.74 0.92 -6.79
CA ASP A 93 -28.98 1.53 -6.33
C ASP A 93 -29.88 0.59 -5.51
N GLU A 94 -29.48 -0.68 -5.36
CA GLU A 94 -30.20 -1.67 -4.56
C GLU A 94 -29.73 -1.68 -3.10
N PRO A 95 -30.62 -1.98 -2.14
CA PRO A 95 -30.22 -2.13 -0.74
C PRO A 95 -29.21 -3.25 -0.55
N LEU A 96 -28.15 -2.94 0.21
CA LEU A 96 -27.04 -3.84 0.52
C LEU A 96 -27.52 -5.15 1.17
N PHE A 97 -28.56 -5.08 2.01
CA PHE A 97 -29.13 -6.25 2.66
C PHE A 97 -30.58 -6.48 2.25
N SER A 98 -30.86 -7.63 1.64
CA SER A 98 -32.21 -8.08 1.29
C SER A 98 -32.99 -8.74 2.45
N VAL A 99 -32.71 -8.37 3.71
CA VAL A 99 -33.37 -8.96 4.90
C VAL A 99 -34.00 -7.91 5.78
N SER A 100 -34.87 -8.34 6.70
CA SER A 100 -35.51 -7.44 7.65
C SER A 100 -34.54 -6.93 8.73
N PRO A 101 -34.81 -5.75 9.33
CA PRO A 101 -34.06 -5.23 10.48
C PRO A 101 -33.99 -6.24 11.64
N ARG A 102 -35.06 -7.00 11.85
CA ARG A 102 -35.11 -8.04 12.88
C ARG A 102 -34.14 -9.19 12.61
N ARG A 103 -33.89 -9.54 11.34
CA ARG A 103 -32.89 -10.56 11.00
C ARG A 103 -31.47 -10.06 11.29
N LEU A 104 -31.17 -8.78 11.06
CA LEU A 104 -29.89 -8.18 11.43
C LEU A 104 -29.68 -8.17 12.95
N GLN A 105 -30.73 -7.85 13.72
CA GLN A 105 -30.69 -7.93 15.19
C GLN A 105 -30.43 -9.36 15.70
N MET A 106 -31.09 -10.36 15.10
CA MET A 106 -30.85 -11.77 15.42
C MET A 106 -29.40 -12.16 15.13
N LEU A 107 -28.87 -11.74 13.99
CA LEU A 107 -27.49 -12.01 13.61
C LEU A 107 -26.49 -11.45 14.64
N VAL A 108 -26.70 -10.23 15.13
CA VAL A 108 -25.83 -9.65 16.18
C VAL A 108 -25.94 -10.46 17.48
N SER A 109 -27.13 -10.92 17.83
CA SER A 109 -27.34 -11.77 19.02
C SER A 109 -26.64 -13.13 18.86
N GLU A 110 -26.73 -13.75 17.68
CA GLU A 110 -26.06 -15.02 17.35
C GLU A 110 -24.52 -14.88 17.40
N VAL A 111 -23.97 -13.72 17.03
CA VAL A 111 -22.52 -13.44 17.17
C VAL A 111 -22.16 -13.21 18.64
N ALA A 112 -22.95 -12.42 19.36
CA ALA A 112 -22.74 -12.14 20.78
C ALA A 112 -22.75 -13.43 21.64
N ASP A 113 -23.69 -14.34 21.39
CA ASP A 113 -23.78 -15.62 22.09
C ASP A 113 -22.53 -16.48 21.87
N ARG A 114 -21.98 -16.48 20.65
CA ARG A 114 -20.72 -17.19 20.34
C ARG A 114 -19.51 -16.51 20.95
N ALA A 115 -19.44 -15.17 20.90
CA ALA A 115 -18.36 -14.41 21.53
C ALA A 115 -18.35 -14.61 23.06
N ALA A 116 -19.53 -14.86 23.66
CA ALA A 116 -19.69 -15.11 25.08
C ALA A 116 -19.10 -16.44 25.58
N ASP A 117 -18.73 -17.36 24.68
CA ASP A 117 -18.00 -18.57 25.04
C ASP A 117 -16.57 -18.23 25.50
N ALA A 118 -15.96 -17.22 24.89
CA ALA A 118 -14.63 -16.72 25.28
C ALA A 118 -14.71 -15.57 26.31
N VAL A 119 -15.68 -14.66 26.14
CA VAL A 119 -15.83 -13.46 26.98
C VAL A 119 -17.27 -13.34 27.47
N PRO A 120 -17.62 -13.95 28.63
CA PRO A 120 -19.00 -14.09 29.09
C PRO A 120 -19.81 -12.79 29.21
N GLN A 121 -19.16 -11.64 29.39
CA GLN A 121 -19.81 -10.33 29.50
C GLN A 121 -20.42 -9.84 28.18
N LEU A 122 -20.02 -10.43 27.05
CA LEU A 122 -20.59 -10.14 25.73
C LEU A 122 -21.95 -10.83 25.49
N ARG A 123 -22.39 -11.68 26.43
CA ARG A 123 -23.70 -12.31 26.34
C ARG A 123 -24.79 -11.23 26.32
N GLU A 124 -25.81 -11.45 25.49
CA GLU A 124 -26.92 -10.52 25.29
C GLU A 124 -26.51 -9.15 24.70
N VAL A 125 -25.31 -9.00 24.14
CA VAL A 125 -24.96 -7.81 23.36
C VAL A 125 -25.91 -7.68 22.16
N SER A 126 -26.41 -6.46 21.97
CA SER A 126 -27.41 -6.13 20.95
C SER A 126 -26.92 -5.03 20.02
N THR A 127 -27.65 -4.81 18.92
CA THR A 127 -27.41 -3.68 18.01
C THR A 127 -27.45 -2.30 18.70
N ARG A 128 -28.13 -2.19 19.84
CA ARG A 128 -28.12 -0.95 20.64
C ARG A 128 -26.77 -0.75 21.34
N ASP A 129 -26.17 -1.82 21.83
CA ASP A 129 -24.87 -1.76 22.51
C ASP A 129 -23.75 -1.41 21.51
N LEU A 130 -23.83 -1.91 20.27
CA LEU A 130 -22.93 -1.48 19.19
C LEU A 130 -23.00 0.02 18.96
N ARG A 131 -24.21 0.60 18.97
CA ARG A 131 -24.37 2.05 18.85
C ARG A 131 -23.83 2.83 20.05
N TRP A 132 -23.85 2.25 21.25
CA TRP A 132 -23.18 2.86 22.39
C TRP A 132 -21.67 2.82 22.25
N ARG A 133 -21.11 1.71 21.75
CA ARG A 133 -19.69 1.61 21.42
C ARG A 133 -19.25 2.65 20.39
N PHE A 134 -20.06 2.89 19.35
CA PHE A 134 -19.83 3.96 18.38
C PHE A 134 -19.72 5.34 19.06
N ALA A 135 -20.70 5.69 19.89
CA ALA A 135 -20.70 6.99 20.57
C ALA A 135 -19.54 7.11 21.57
N ALA A 136 -19.26 6.05 22.32
CA ALA A 136 -18.16 6.01 23.28
C ALA A 136 -16.81 6.21 22.60
N SER A 137 -16.56 5.52 21.48
CA SER A 137 -15.31 5.66 20.73
C SER A 137 -15.08 7.10 20.28
N LEU A 138 -16.10 7.74 19.69
CA LEU A 138 -15.96 9.13 19.24
C LEU A 138 -15.76 10.11 20.40
N LEU A 139 -16.42 9.89 21.54
CA LEU A 139 -16.25 10.72 22.73
C LEU A 139 -14.85 10.55 23.33
N ASP A 140 -14.33 9.32 23.38
CA ASP A 140 -12.96 9.01 23.81
C ASP A 140 -11.92 9.67 22.88
N ASP A 141 -12.21 9.74 21.57
CA ASP A 141 -11.41 10.45 20.56
C ASP A 141 -11.55 11.98 20.63
N GLY A 142 -12.31 12.51 21.59
CA GLY A 142 -12.48 13.94 21.82
C GLY A 142 -13.48 14.63 20.90
N VAL A 143 -14.31 13.87 20.18
CA VAL A 143 -15.36 14.44 19.31
C VAL A 143 -16.44 15.09 20.19
N PRO A 144 -16.80 16.37 19.94
CA PRO A 144 -17.84 17.06 20.68
C PRO A 144 -19.18 16.29 20.73
N PRO A 145 -19.86 16.19 21.89
CA PRO A 145 -21.09 15.40 22.03
C PRO A 145 -22.23 15.80 21.08
N ASP A 146 -22.29 17.05 20.64
CA ASP A 146 -23.26 17.53 19.66
C ASP A 146 -22.98 17.00 18.26
N ILE A 147 -21.71 16.86 17.89
CA ILE A 147 -21.28 16.20 16.64
C ILE A 147 -21.57 14.70 16.71
N VAL A 148 -21.29 14.03 17.84
CA VAL A 148 -21.65 12.61 18.04
C VAL A 148 -23.16 12.39 17.91
N CYS A 149 -23.98 13.32 18.45
CA CYS A 149 -25.42 13.28 18.28
C CYS A 149 -25.83 13.38 16.80
N ALA A 150 -25.24 14.31 16.04
CA ALA A 150 -25.49 14.47 14.62
C ALA A 150 -25.14 13.20 13.82
N LEU A 151 -23.93 12.66 14.05
CA LEU A 151 -23.41 11.48 13.36
C LEU A 151 -24.18 10.20 13.68
N GLY A 152 -24.67 10.00 14.90
CA GLY A 152 -25.47 8.81 15.23
C GLY A 152 -26.98 9.00 15.10
N GLY A 153 -27.46 10.21 14.81
CA GLY A 153 -28.89 10.53 14.75
C GLY A 153 -29.58 10.46 16.12
N TRP A 154 -28.94 10.98 17.17
CA TRP A 154 -29.59 11.27 18.44
C TRP A 154 -30.21 12.66 18.40
N ASP A 155 -31.50 12.74 18.74
CA ASP A 155 -32.30 13.97 18.70
C ASP A 155 -31.94 14.96 19.82
N ARG A 156 -31.26 14.49 20.87
CA ARG A 156 -30.94 15.26 22.07
C ARG A 156 -29.62 14.80 22.69
N LEU A 157 -28.84 15.78 23.17
CA LEU A 157 -27.58 15.59 23.90
C LEU A 157 -27.71 14.78 25.19
N ASP A 158 -28.84 14.91 25.89
CA ASP A 158 -29.12 14.17 27.14
C ASP A 158 -29.21 12.64 26.93
N ARG A 159 -29.25 12.18 25.68
CA ARG A 159 -29.12 10.76 25.35
C ARG A 159 -27.71 10.23 25.55
N LEU A 160 -26.69 11.06 25.43
CA LEU A 160 -25.28 10.66 25.63
C LEU A 160 -24.85 10.75 27.09
N ASP A 161 -25.67 11.31 27.98
CA ASP A 161 -25.40 11.45 29.42
C ASP A 161 -24.82 10.18 30.08
N PRO A 162 -25.28 8.94 29.76
CA PRO A 162 -24.67 7.73 30.34
C PRO A 162 -23.20 7.50 29.96
N LEU A 163 -22.72 8.09 28.86
CA LEU A 163 -21.34 8.01 28.37
C LEU A 163 -20.48 9.20 28.81
N LEU A 164 -21.08 10.24 29.39
CA LEU A 164 -20.37 11.42 29.84
C LEU A 164 -20.05 11.27 31.33
N ASP A 165 -18.78 11.35 31.68
CA ASP A 165 -18.37 11.35 33.08
C ASP A 165 -18.79 12.66 33.77
N GLU A 166 -19.19 12.58 35.05
CA GLU A 166 -19.41 13.79 35.84
C GLU A 166 -18.09 14.57 35.92
N PRO A 167 -18.05 15.84 35.43
CA PRO A 167 -16.81 16.58 35.40
C PRO A 167 -16.34 16.85 36.82
N ASP A 168 -15.08 16.54 37.11
CA ASP A 168 -14.52 16.80 38.43
C ASP A 168 -14.35 18.32 38.67
N ARG A 169 -14.03 18.67 39.93
CA ARG A 169 -13.89 20.08 40.33
C ARG A 169 -12.81 20.81 39.53
N GLU A 170 -11.77 20.11 39.09
CA GLU A 170 -10.66 20.67 38.31
C GLU A 170 -11.13 21.01 36.89
N THR A 171 -11.84 20.08 36.25
CA THR A 171 -12.49 20.23 34.94
C THR A 171 -13.51 21.36 34.95
N ILE A 172 -14.37 21.45 35.99
CA ILE A 172 -15.36 22.51 36.13
C ILE A 172 -14.71 23.89 36.31
N VAL A 173 -13.66 23.99 37.14
CA VAL A 173 -12.95 25.25 37.39
C VAL A 173 -12.19 25.70 36.14
N GLY A 174 -11.59 24.76 35.40
CA GLY A 174 -10.96 25.03 34.10
C GLY A 174 -11.95 25.56 33.06
N ALA A 175 -13.17 25.01 33.02
CA ALA A 175 -14.20 25.41 32.06
C ALA A 175 -14.89 26.76 32.39
N VAL A 176 -15.13 27.07 33.68
CA VAL A 176 -15.92 28.24 34.10
C VAL A 176 -15.05 29.44 34.51
N GLY A 177 -13.87 29.19 35.07
CA GLY A 177 -13.00 30.19 35.67
C GLY A 177 -12.23 31.03 34.66
N GLY A 178 -12.91 31.77 33.76
CA GLY A 178 -12.32 32.64 32.71
C GLY A 178 -11.30 33.72 33.14
N SER A 179 -10.70 33.63 34.33
CA SER A 179 -9.60 34.41 34.88
C SER A 179 -8.20 33.78 34.67
N GLY A 180 -8.04 32.72 33.87
CA GLY A 180 -6.73 32.17 33.46
C GLY A 180 -6.05 32.90 32.28
N LYS A 181 -6.68 33.93 31.71
CA LYS A 181 -6.12 34.78 30.64
C LYS A 181 -5.05 35.73 31.19
N ARG A 182 -3.81 35.25 31.38
CA ARG A 182 -2.55 36.03 31.14
C ARG A 182 -1.23 35.37 31.59
N ALA A 183 -1.24 34.20 32.24
CA ALA A 183 0.01 33.53 32.65
C ALA A 183 0.17 32.08 32.17
N VAL A 184 -0.92 31.38 31.85
CA VAL A 184 -0.88 29.99 31.32
C VAL A 184 -0.82 29.96 29.78
N SER A 185 -0.92 31.13 29.12
CA SER A 185 -0.92 31.25 27.66
C SER A 185 0.45 31.09 26.99
N SER A 186 1.50 30.70 27.71
CA SER A 186 2.79 30.37 27.10
C SER A 186 3.09 28.89 27.07
N GLU A 187 2.50 28.06 27.95
CA GLU A 187 2.78 26.62 27.99
C GLU A 187 1.75 25.82 27.21
N SER A 188 0.45 26.07 27.40
CA SER A 188 -0.60 25.43 26.59
C SER A 188 -0.65 26.00 25.17
N GLN A 189 -0.30 27.27 24.97
CA GLN A 189 -0.16 27.85 23.63
C GLN A 189 1.10 27.34 22.93
N ARG A 190 2.22 27.13 23.66
CA ARG A 190 3.37 26.40 23.12
C ARG A 190 2.96 24.99 22.70
N ALA A 191 2.25 24.23 23.55
CA ALA A 191 1.87 22.85 23.23
C ALA A 191 0.92 22.77 22.02
N VAL A 192 -0.05 23.69 21.89
CA VAL A 192 -0.99 23.73 20.75
C VAL A 192 -0.31 24.26 19.47
N ASP A 193 0.49 25.33 19.56
CA ASP A 193 1.26 25.83 18.41
C ASP A 193 2.30 24.78 17.95
N TRP A 194 2.85 24.00 18.89
CA TRP A 194 3.79 22.91 18.65
C TRP A 194 3.16 21.69 17.98
N ILE A 195 2.00 21.22 18.46
CA ILE A 195 1.26 20.13 17.81
C ILE A 195 0.87 20.54 16.39
N THR A 196 0.35 21.75 16.20
CA THR A 196 -0.11 22.22 14.88
C THR A 196 1.05 22.37 13.89
N THR A 197 2.18 22.93 14.34
CA THR A 197 3.36 23.14 13.46
C THR A 197 4.03 21.82 13.11
N VAL A 198 4.10 20.87 14.04
CA VAL A 198 4.61 19.52 13.75
C VAL A 198 3.64 18.78 12.83
N SER A 199 2.33 18.83 13.04
CA SER A 199 1.35 18.23 12.14
C SER A 199 1.43 18.80 10.71
N GLU A 200 1.61 20.11 10.54
CA GLU A 200 1.81 20.74 9.22
C GLU A 200 3.13 20.31 8.56
N ALA A 201 4.22 20.27 9.33
CA ALA A 201 5.52 19.78 8.87
C ALA A 201 5.49 18.29 8.48
N LEU A 202 4.80 17.46 9.27
CA LEU A 202 4.62 16.03 9.00
C LEU A 202 3.73 15.81 7.77
N ALA A 203 2.69 16.62 7.57
CA ALA A 203 1.83 16.56 6.38
C ALA A 203 2.57 16.97 5.09
N ALA A 204 3.56 17.87 5.19
CA ALA A 204 4.36 18.32 4.05
C ALA A 204 5.54 17.39 3.70
N ALA A 205 5.98 16.55 4.64
CA ALA A 205 7.19 15.74 4.46
C ALA A 205 6.92 14.49 3.61
N ALA A 206 7.76 14.27 2.59
CA ALA A 206 7.62 13.14 1.67
C ALA A 206 8.33 11.86 2.15
N THR A 207 9.27 11.95 3.11
CA THR A 207 10.11 10.84 3.56
C THR A 207 10.31 10.83 5.07
N GLY A 208 10.60 9.66 5.64
CA GLY A 208 10.90 9.51 7.07
C GLY A 208 12.11 10.33 7.55
N GLU A 209 13.09 10.57 6.67
CA GLU A 209 14.28 11.38 6.97
C GLU A 209 13.97 12.89 6.97
N ALA A 210 13.12 13.34 6.05
CA ALA A 210 12.61 14.72 6.05
C ALA A 210 11.78 15.01 7.32
N ILE A 211 10.97 14.03 7.74
CA ILE A 211 10.24 14.07 9.01
C ILE A 211 11.22 14.20 10.18
N ALA A 212 12.22 13.32 10.27
CA ALA A 212 13.17 13.31 11.38
C ALA A 212 13.96 14.63 11.49
N THR A 213 14.43 15.15 10.36
CA THR A 213 15.16 16.42 10.30
C THR A 213 14.30 17.58 10.78
N THR A 214 13.05 17.65 10.29
CA THR A 214 12.13 18.74 10.62
C THR A 214 11.76 18.74 12.10
N VAL A 215 11.54 17.56 12.68
CA VAL A 215 11.24 17.41 14.11
C VAL A 215 12.42 17.86 14.97
N CYS A 216 13.64 17.40 14.68
CA CYS A 216 14.84 17.80 15.42
C CYS A 216 15.10 19.30 15.35
N ASP A 217 14.99 19.90 14.15
CA ASP A 217 15.13 21.33 13.95
C ASP A 217 14.09 22.15 14.71
N HIS A 218 12.85 21.66 14.75
CA HIS A 218 11.77 22.35 15.44
C HIS A 218 11.93 22.31 16.96
N LEU A 219 12.37 21.18 17.51
CA LEU A 219 12.64 21.00 18.95
C LEU A 219 13.71 21.98 19.45
N THR A 220 14.76 22.23 18.67
CA THR A 220 15.82 23.16 19.08
C THR A 220 15.47 24.62 18.78
N LYS A 221 15.02 24.93 17.55
CA LYS A 221 14.82 26.32 17.10
C LYS A 221 13.54 26.97 17.63
N THR A 222 12.50 26.17 17.91
CA THR A 222 11.17 26.68 18.28
C THR A 222 10.77 26.33 19.70
N ALA A 223 10.98 25.07 20.12
CA ALA A 223 10.63 24.62 21.47
C ALA A 223 11.72 24.97 22.51
N GLY A 224 12.93 25.31 22.07
CA GLY A 224 14.01 25.83 22.93
C GLY A 224 14.78 24.76 23.69
N PHE A 225 14.73 23.49 23.25
CA PHE A 225 15.57 22.43 23.77
C PHE A 225 17.03 22.63 23.33
N GLU A 226 17.98 22.20 24.15
CA GLU A 226 19.41 22.44 23.92
C GLU A 226 19.91 21.69 22.68
N PHE A 227 19.43 20.47 22.50
CA PHE A 227 19.66 19.65 21.32
C PHE A 227 18.55 18.62 21.15
N ALA A 228 18.44 18.06 19.96
CA ALA A 228 17.56 16.93 19.67
C ALA A 228 18.20 15.97 18.68
N TRP A 229 17.90 14.68 18.81
CA TRP A 229 18.26 13.66 17.84
C TRP A 229 17.17 12.60 17.74
N LEU A 230 17.06 11.97 16.58
CA LEU A 230 16.12 10.90 16.31
C LEU A 230 16.89 9.68 15.81
N ALA A 231 16.63 8.52 16.40
CA ALA A 231 17.20 7.26 15.97
C ALA A 231 16.13 6.21 15.71
N GLU A 232 16.31 5.43 14.66
CA GLU A 232 15.42 4.30 14.33
C GLU A 232 16.02 2.99 14.80
N ARG A 233 15.15 2.07 15.22
CA ARG A 233 15.57 0.72 15.55
C ARG A 233 15.83 -0.07 14.27
N THR A 234 17.05 -0.55 14.14
CA THR A 234 17.50 -1.46 13.07
C THR A 234 17.87 -2.81 13.69
N GLY A 235 18.09 -3.83 12.86
CA GLY A 235 18.40 -5.19 13.33
C GLY A 235 19.60 -5.27 14.28
N ASP A 236 20.53 -4.32 14.19
CA ASP A 236 21.78 -4.27 14.96
C ASP A 236 21.78 -3.22 16.09
N GLY A 237 20.65 -2.53 16.34
CA GLY A 237 20.54 -1.54 17.41
C GLY A 237 19.73 -0.30 17.03
N LEU A 238 20.25 0.89 17.35
CA LEU A 238 19.64 2.16 17.00
C LEU A 238 20.57 2.93 16.08
N THR A 239 20.02 3.41 14.98
CA THR A 239 20.75 4.17 13.97
C THR A 239 20.21 5.60 13.95
N PRO A 240 21.03 6.62 14.26
CA PRO A 240 20.64 8.02 14.13
C PRO A 240 20.18 8.33 12.70
N ARG A 241 19.08 9.09 12.59
CA ARG A 241 18.52 9.55 11.31
C ARG A 241 18.60 11.06 11.16
N ALA A 242 18.52 11.79 12.28
CA ALA A 242 18.64 13.23 12.30
C ALA A 242 19.20 13.71 13.64
N THR A 243 19.90 14.84 13.60
CA THR A 243 20.45 15.53 14.78
C THR A 243 20.30 17.04 14.59
N ALA A 244 20.12 17.77 15.69
CA ALA A 244 20.06 19.23 15.71
C ALA A 244 20.76 19.76 16.98
N GLU A 245 21.64 20.75 16.80
CA GLU A 245 22.45 21.38 17.85
C GLU A 245 23.33 20.39 18.67
N VAL A 246 23.57 19.18 18.16
CA VAL A 246 24.47 18.17 18.73
C VAL A 246 25.26 17.46 17.62
N GLY A 247 26.52 17.12 17.90
CA GLY A 247 27.37 16.37 16.96
C GLY A 247 27.05 14.88 16.95
N GLU A 248 27.14 14.25 15.79
CA GLU A 248 26.84 12.83 15.58
C GLU A 248 27.62 11.89 16.51
N THR A 249 28.91 12.16 16.74
CA THR A 249 29.75 11.40 17.67
C THR A 249 29.31 11.49 19.13
N VAL A 250 28.63 12.57 19.52
CA VAL A 250 28.05 12.73 20.86
C VAL A 250 26.76 11.92 20.97
N VAL A 251 25.96 11.87 19.90
CA VAL A 251 24.73 11.07 19.83
C VAL A 251 25.05 9.57 19.87
N GLU A 252 26.04 9.11 19.10
CA GLU A 252 26.52 7.73 19.15
C GLU A 252 26.96 7.35 20.57
N ARG A 253 27.77 8.20 21.22
CA ARG A 253 28.17 8.00 22.61
C ARG A 253 26.97 7.96 23.55
N GLN A 254 25.97 8.83 23.38
CA GLN A 254 24.76 8.85 24.23
C GLN A 254 23.92 7.58 24.06
N ILE A 255 23.80 7.07 22.82
CA ILE A 255 23.12 5.81 22.54
C ILE A 255 23.87 4.64 23.19
N ASP A 256 25.20 4.63 23.11
CA ASP A 256 26.04 3.58 23.70
C ASP A 256 26.04 3.62 25.24
N ASP A 257 26.22 4.80 25.84
CA ASP A 257 26.28 5.01 27.29
C ASP A 257 24.93 4.69 27.96
N HIS A 258 23.82 4.88 27.24
CA HIS A 258 22.46 4.63 27.72
C HIS A 258 21.77 3.47 27.02
N VAL A 259 22.52 2.58 26.36
CA VAL A 259 21.97 1.53 25.48
C VAL A 259 20.84 0.73 26.14
N GLU A 260 20.96 0.38 27.42
CA GLU A 260 19.89 -0.32 28.15
C GLU A 260 18.61 0.51 28.27
N SER A 261 18.71 1.81 28.54
CA SER A 261 17.55 2.71 28.64
C SER A 261 16.91 3.00 27.30
N VAL A 262 17.71 3.03 26.23
CA VAL A 262 17.28 3.34 24.86
C VAL A 262 16.75 2.09 24.13
N THR A 263 17.26 0.89 24.47
CA THR A 263 16.86 -0.39 23.86
C THR A 263 15.89 -1.23 24.69
N ALA A 264 15.77 -0.98 26.00
CA ALA A 264 14.74 -1.62 26.83
C ALA A 264 13.35 -1.35 26.23
N PRO A 265 12.38 -2.25 26.45
CA PRO A 265 10.99 -1.98 26.14
C PRO A 265 10.59 -0.68 26.86
N LEU A 266 10.43 0.39 26.09
CA LEU A 266 9.66 1.54 26.51
C LEU A 266 8.21 1.13 26.32
N ASP A 267 7.39 1.25 27.36
CA ASP A 267 5.95 1.10 27.17
C ASP A 267 5.49 2.18 26.19
N VAL A 268 4.47 1.88 25.39
CA VAL A 268 3.90 2.85 24.45
C VAL A 268 3.52 4.10 25.24
N GLY A 269 4.24 5.19 24.97
CA GLY A 269 4.04 6.48 25.61
C GLY A 269 4.84 6.76 26.90
N ASP A 270 5.74 5.87 27.34
CA ASP A 270 6.60 6.10 28.52
C ASP A 270 7.85 6.91 28.15
N VAL A 271 7.94 8.15 28.64
CA VAL A 271 9.08 9.05 28.42
C VAL A 271 10.06 8.93 29.57
N ARG A 272 11.29 8.51 29.28
CA ARG A 272 12.36 8.32 30.27
C ARG A 272 13.31 9.52 30.30
N VAL A 273 13.90 9.76 31.46
CA VAL A 273 14.98 10.75 31.60
C VAL A 273 16.20 10.01 32.12
N VAL A 274 17.31 10.16 31.41
CA VAL A 274 18.60 9.57 31.76
C VAL A 274 19.61 10.68 32.04
N ASP A 275 20.42 10.51 33.08
CA ASP A 275 21.48 11.45 33.40
C ASP A 275 22.67 11.22 32.44
N ASP A 276 22.93 12.14 31.51
CA ASP A 276 24.18 12.15 30.73
C ASP A 276 25.20 13.11 31.36
N SER A 277 26.47 12.88 31.02
CA SER A 277 27.63 13.67 31.46
C SER A 277 27.58 15.16 31.12
N THR A 278 26.70 15.56 30.17
CA THR A 278 26.55 16.94 29.69
C THR A 278 25.27 17.59 30.22
N ALA A 279 24.12 16.97 30.00
CA ALA A 279 22.81 17.36 30.53
C ALA A 279 21.86 16.14 30.57
N PRO A 280 20.79 16.14 31.37
CA PRO A 280 19.76 15.10 31.30
C PRO A 280 19.20 14.96 29.89
N VAL A 281 19.12 13.72 29.41
CA VAL A 281 18.54 13.38 28.10
C VAL A 281 17.16 12.77 28.33
N VAL A 282 16.17 13.36 27.67
CA VAL A 282 14.82 12.82 27.61
C VAL A 282 14.71 11.87 26.43
N LEU A 283 14.24 10.67 26.68
CA LEU A 283 14.03 9.61 25.69
C LEU A 283 12.54 9.40 25.50
N ALA A 284 12.02 9.78 24.34
CA ALA A 284 10.63 9.58 23.96
C ALA A 284 10.51 8.50 22.86
N PRO A 285 9.70 7.44 23.06
CA PRO A 285 9.58 6.35 22.09
C PRO A 285 8.84 6.79 20.82
N LEU A 286 9.37 6.40 19.67
CA LEU A 286 8.64 6.46 18.40
C LEU A 286 7.75 5.21 18.28
N VAL A 287 6.45 5.39 18.15
CA VAL A 287 5.50 4.27 18.15
C VAL A 287 4.97 4.02 16.73
N ARG A 288 5.13 2.79 16.24
CA ARG A 288 4.53 2.29 14.99
C ARG A 288 3.74 1.03 15.31
N GLU A 289 2.47 0.97 14.94
CA GLU A 289 1.63 -0.25 15.08
C GLU A 289 1.72 -0.91 16.47
N ASN A 290 1.66 -0.11 17.54
CA ASN A 290 1.81 -0.55 18.93
C ASN A 290 3.19 -1.14 19.31
N ALA A 291 4.24 -0.86 18.53
CA ALA A 291 5.62 -1.22 18.84
C ALA A 291 6.56 -0.01 18.82
N VAL A 292 7.59 -0.04 19.66
CA VAL A 292 8.64 1.00 19.68
C VAL A 292 9.57 0.77 18.49
N ALA A 293 9.49 1.71 17.57
CA ALA A 293 10.16 1.72 16.28
C ALA A 293 11.49 2.48 16.28
N GLY A 294 11.72 3.28 17.31
CA GLY A 294 12.85 4.18 17.44
C GLY A 294 12.65 5.08 18.65
N VAL A 295 13.47 6.12 18.75
CA VAL A 295 13.50 7.02 19.90
C VAL A 295 13.87 8.43 19.47
N ILE A 296 13.32 9.42 20.16
CA ILE A 296 13.76 10.80 20.12
C ILE A 296 14.52 11.09 21.42
N GLY A 297 15.76 11.54 21.30
CA GLY A 297 16.58 12.01 22.40
C GLY A 297 16.64 13.54 22.45
N ILE A 298 16.37 14.14 23.60
CA ILE A 298 16.25 15.59 23.76
C ILE A 298 17.07 16.05 24.95
N GLY A 299 17.94 17.04 24.74
CA GLY A 299 18.69 17.69 25.80
C GLY A 299 17.83 18.70 26.55
N ALA A 300 17.63 18.49 27.85
CA ALA A 300 16.92 19.42 28.73
C ALA A 300 17.87 20.02 29.78
N SER A 301 18.02 21.34 29.78
CA SER A 301 18.88 22.07 30.71
C SER A 301 18.19 22.42 32.04
N GLU A 302 16.86 22.36 32.09
CA GLU A 302 16.02 22.47 33.29
C GLU A 302 15.21 21.18 33.49
N GLY A 303 14.71 20.94 34.71
CA GLY A 303 13.97 19.72 35.04
C GLY A 303 12.72 19.55 34.18
N VAL A 304 12.57 18.38 33.57
CA VAL A 304 11.44 18.01 32.70
C VAL A 304 10.18 17.83 33.53
N THR A 305 9.13 18.60 33.24
CA THR A 305 7.85 18.51 33.95
C THR A 305 7.00 17.33 33.43
N ASP A 306 5.98 16.94 34.18
CA ASP A 306 5.02 15.90 33.72
C ASP A 306 4.26 16.35 32.47
N ALA A 307 4.03 17.65 32.31
CA ALA A 307 3.45 18.22 31.09
C ALA A 307 4.37 18.05 29.89
N ASP A 308 5.68 18.30 30.05
CA ASP A 308 6.66 18.08 28.98
C ASP A 308 6.75 16.60 28.59
N ARG A 309 6.67 15.68 29.56
CA ARG A 309 6.63 14.24 29.28
C ARG A 309 5.40 13.85 28.47
N ALA A 310 4.21 14.34 28.83
CA ALA A 310 2.98 14.04 28.10
C ALA A 310 3.03 14.56 26.65
N VAL A 311 3.57 15.76 26.48
CA VAL A 311 3.77 16.44 25.20
C VAL A 311 4.76 15.66 24.32
N LEU A 312 5.93 15.29 24.86
CA LEU A 312 6.94 14.50 24.15
C LEU A 312 6.48 13.07 23.83
N SER A 313 5.67 12.46 24.69
CA SER A 313 5.02 11.17 24.45
C SER A 313 4.10 11.25 23.24
N ALA A 314 3.22 12.25 23.19
CA ALA A 314 2.33 12.49 22.07
C ALA A 314 3.09 12.73 20.76
N LEU A 315 4.21 13.46 20.81
CA LEU A 315 5.09 13.65 19.65
C LEU A 315 5.68 12.33 19.15
N GLY A 316 6.17 11.49 20.06
CA GLY A 316 6.72 10.18 19.71
C GLY A 316 5.71 9.31 18.94
N VAL A 317 4.44 9.34 19.34
CA VAL A 317 3.34 8.68 18.63
C VAL A 317 3.08 9.32 17.27
N GLN A 318 2.95 10.65 17.20
CA GLN A 318 2.65 11.36 15.95
C GLN A 318 3.75 11.20 14.90
N VAL A 319 5.02 11.32 15.32
CA VAL A 319 6.17 11.13 14.43
C VAL A 319 6.26 9.69 13.95
N GLY A 320 6.03 8.72 14.84
CA GLY A 320 6.00 7.31 14.47
C GLY A 320 4.90 7.00 13.43
N HIS A 321 3.69 7.54 13.63
CA HIS A 321 2.59 7.42 12.67
C HIS A 321 2.91 8.08 11.32
N ALA A 322 3.49 9.27 11.32
CA ALA A 322 3.85 9.97 10.10
C ALA A 322 4.97 9.24 9.33
N GLN A 323 5.98 8.69 10.03
CA GLN A 323 7.00 7.85 9.40
C GLN A 323 6.39 6.58 8.80
N ALA A 324 5.44 5.93 9.50
CA ALA A 324 4.72 4.77 8.98
C ALA A 324 3.86 5.12 7.76
N ALA A 325 3.19 6.27 7.78
CA ALA A 325 2.40 6.76 6.66
C ALA A 325 3.27 7.11 5.44
N ALA A 326 4.42 7.76 5.65
CA ALA A 326 5.38 8.05 4.59
C ALA A 326 5.96 6.76 3.97
N GLU A 327 6.32 5.78 4.80
CA GLU A 327 6.80 4.48 4.32
C GLU A 327 5.71 3.70 3.60
N ARG A 328 4.48 3.67 4.13
CA ARG A 328 3.34 3.03 3.47
C ARG A 328 3.03 3.70 2.13
N LYS A 329 3.08 5.04 2.06
CA LYS A 329 2.91 5.78 0.79
C LYS A 329 4.01 5.42 -0.21
N ARG A 330 5.27 5.32 0.23
CA ARG A 330 6.39 4.87 -0.61
C ARG A 330 6.18 3.45 -1.13
N LEU A 331 5.74 2.54 -0.27
CA LEU A 331 5.44 1.15 -0.62
C LEU A 331 4.24 1.04 -1.56
N LEU A 332 3.18 1.81 -1.35
CA LEU A 332 2.00 1.86 -2.24
C LEU A 332 2.33 2.45 -3.62
N LEU A 333 3.16 3.49 -3.67
CA LEU A 333 3.59 4.10 -4.93
C LEU A 333 4.58 3.22 -5.71
N ALA A 334 5.28 2.32 -5.03
CA ALA A 334 6.12 1.31 -5.68
C ALA A 334 5.30 0.29 -6.51
N ASP A 335 4.02 0.08 -6.17
CA ASP A 335 3.10 -0.84 -6.86
C ASP A 335 2.23 -0.17 -7.94
N THR A 336 2.41 1.12 -8.19
CA THR A 336 1.74 1.81 -9.30
C THR A 336 2.64 1.79 -10.53
N VAL A 337 2.11 1.42 -11.70
CA VAL A 337 2.81 1.52 -12.99
C VAL A 337 2.14 2.56 -13.88
N THR A 338 2.95 3.23 -14.71
CA THR A 338 2.42 4.01 -15.83
C THR A 338 2.44 3.16 -17.09
N GLU A 339 1.26 2.89 -17.63
CA GLU A 339 1.08 2.30 -18.95
C GLU A 339 1.08 3.39 -20.02
N LEU A 340 1.92 3.21 -21.03
CA LEU A 340 1.93 4.03 -22.25
C LEU A 340 1.58 3.15 -23.44
N GLU A 341 0.74 3.68 -24.33
CA GLU A 341 0.39 3.05 -25.60
C GLU A 341 0.90 3.93 -26.74
N PHE A 342 1.73 3.37 -27.61
CA PHE A 342 2.26 4.04 -28.80
C PHE A 342 1.64 3.44 -30.06
N HIS A 343 1.26 4.28 -31.00
CA HIS A 343 0.94 3.86 -32.38
C HIS A 343 2.10 4.26 -33.29
N CYS A 344 2.69 3.28 -33.94
CA CYS A 344 3.82 3.41 -34.84
C CYS A 344 3.41 2.93 -36.23
N GLY A 345 3.28 3.86 -37.18
CA GLY A 345 3.06 3.55 -38.60
C GLY A 345 4.34 3.46 -39.41
N ASP A 346 5.50 3.49 -38.75
CA ASP A 346 6.80 3.55 -39.43
C ASP A 346 7.12 2.17 -40.04
N GLU A 347 7.10 2.09 -41.37
CA GLU A 347 7.38 0.85 -42.12
C GLU A 347 8.81 0.32 -41.88
N ARG A 348 9.72 1.14 -41.32
CA ARG A 348 11.06 0.70 -40.87
C ARG A 348 10.99 -0.27 -39.69
N THR A 349 9.86 -0.34 -39.00
CA THR A 349 9.65 -1.31 -37.93
C THR A 349 9.14 -2.60 -38.52
N PHE A 350 9.84 -3.71 -38.27
CA PHE A 350 9.49 -5.02 -38.82
C PHE A 350 8.00 -5.38 -38.64
N THR A 351 7.43 -5.16 -37.45
CA THR A 351 6.03 -5.53 -37.15
C THR A 351 5.01 -4.73 -37.97
N ALA A 352 5.20 -3.42 -38.11
CA ALA A 352 4.35 -2.59 -38.97
C ALA A 352 4.59 -2.94 -40.45
N GLY A 353 5.86 -3.00 -40.88
CA GLY A 353 6.24 -3.28 -42.25
C GLY A 353 5.68 -4.61 -42.78
N VAL A 354 5.89 -5.71 -42.05
CA VAL A 354 5.41 -7.04 -42.47
C VAL A 354 3.87 -7.09 -42.52
N SER A 355 3.20 -6.47 -41.55
CA SER A 355 1.73 -6.39 -41.51
C SER A 355 1.19 -5.60 -42.71
N GLY A 356 1.81 -4.47 -43.04
CA GLY A 356 1.42 -3.64 -44.19
C GLY A 356 1.68 -4.33 -45.53
N ALA A 357 2.85 -4.96 -45.67
CA ALA A 357 3.29 -5.59 -46.91
C ALA A 357 2.52 -6.88 -47.24
N LEU A 358 2.24 -7.71 -46.23
CA LEU A 358 1.59 -9.00 -46.40
C LEU A 358 0.10 -8.99 -46.07
N GLY A 359 -0.41 -7.90 -45.47
CA GLY A 359 -1.80 -7.81 -45.04
C GLY A 359 -2.13 -8.75 -43.88
N CYS A 360 -1.13 -9.12 -43.08
CA CYS A 360 -1.25 -10.03 -41.95
C CYS A 360 -1.46 -9.28 -40.62
N THR A 361 -1.86 -10.03 -39.60
CA THR A 361 -1.87 -9.56 -38.21
C THR A 361 -0.67 -10.13 -37.49
N VAL A 362 0.05 -9.28 -36.74
CA VAL A 362 1.21 -9.69 -35.95
C VAL A 362 0.90 -9.44 -34.49
N GLU A 363 1.15 -10.42 -33.63
CA GLU A 363 1.01 -10.31 -32.18
C GLU A 363 2.27 -10.83 -31.48
N LEU A 364 2.76 -10.06 -30.51
CA LEU A 364 3.91 -10.45 -29.68
C LEU A 364 3.48 -11.45 -28.60
N SER A 365 4.04 -12.65 -28.66
CA SER A 365 3.92 -13.68 -27.63
C SER A 365 4.97 -13.51 -26.52
N GLY A 366 6.14 -12.98 -26.86
CA GLY A 366 7.21 -12.71 -25.91
C GLY A 366 8.31 -11.83 -26.49
N VAL A 367 9.03 -11.12 -25.61
CA VAL A 367 10.20 -10.32 -25.98
C VAL A 367 11.30 -10.53 -24.97
N VAL A 368 12.53 -10.70 -25.47
CA VAL A 368 13.71 -10.91 -24.65
C VAL A 368 14.81 -9.96 -25.10
N PRO A 369 15.37 -9.12 -24.21
CA PRO A 369 16.56 -8.33 -24.53
C PRO A 369 17.77 -9.25 -24.71
N VAL A 370 18.49 -9.08 -25.83
CA VAL A 370 19.69 -9.85 -26.15
C VAL A 370 20.90 -8.91 -26.30
N ALA A 371 22.07 -9.45 -26.64
CA ALA A 371 23.29 -8.66 -26.80
C ALA A 371 23.14 -7.58 -27.91
N ASP A 372 24.09 -6.64 -27.96
CA ASP A 372 24.21 -5.63 -29.02
C ASP A 372 22.94 -4.78 -29.26
N GLN A 373 22.25 -4.39 -28.18
CA GLN A 373 21.06 -3.54 -28.23
C GLN A 373 19.97 -4.10 -29.16
N SER A 374 19.78 -5.41 -29.16
CA SER A 374 18.76 -6.07 -29.98
C SER A 374 17.68 -6.70 -29.10
N LEU A 375 16.49 -6.88 -29.66
CA LEU A 375 15.39 -7.58 -29.02
C LEU A 375 15.08 -8.86 -29.80
N LEU A 376 14.91 -9.96 -29.07
CA LEU A 376 14.43 -11.22 -29.60
C LEU A 376 12.92 -11.28 -29.44
N TYR A 377 12.19 -11.20 -30.54
CA TYR A 377 10.73 -11.24 -30.58
C TYR A 377 10.24 -12.64 -30.89
N TYR A 378 9.23 -13.08 -30.13
CA TYR A 378 8.41 -14.24 -30.45
C TYR A 378 7.08 -13.73 -30.99
N LEU A 379 6.86 -13.87 -32.29
CA LEU A 379 5.75 -13.27 -33.02
C LEU A 379 4.80 -14.35 -33.53
N MET A 380 3.53 -14.25 -33.14
CA MET A 380 2.43 -14.93 -33.81
C MET A 380 2.01 -14.08 -35.00
N VAL A 381 2.00 -14.66 -36.20
CA VAL A 381 1.59 -13.98 -37.43
C VAL A 381 0.46 -14.75 -38.07
N ASP A 382 -0.69 -14.11 -38.22
CA ASP A 382 -1.89 -14.68 -38.83
C ASP A 382 -2.19 -14.03 -40.19
N GLY A 383 -2.56 -14.86 -41.17
CA GLY A 383 -2.91 -14.41 -42.52
C GLY A 383 -1.74 -14.31 -43.51
N ALA A 384 -0.57 -14.83 -43.15
CA ALA A 384 0.57 -14.99 -44.06
C ALA A 384 1.29 -16.33 -43.81
N SER A 385 1.84 -16.93 -44.87
CA SER A 385 2.61 -18.18 -44.78
C SER A 385 4.02 -17.91 -44.23
N ALA A 386 4.59 -18.88 -43.51
CA ALA A 386 5.94 -18.80 -42.96
C ALA A 386 6.99 -18.38 -44.01
N ASP A 387 6.97 -18.99 -45.20
CA ASP A 387 7.89 -18.66 -46.30
C ASP A 387 7.84 -17.19 -46.73
N ALA A 388 6.64 -16.58 -46.73
CA ALA A 388 6.47 -15.19 -47.13
C ALA A 388 6.98 -14.22 -46.06
N ILE A 389 6.77 -14.58 -44.79
CA ILE A 389 7.24 -13.79 -43.64
C ILE A 389 8.77 -13.87 -43.54
N LEU A 390 9.36 -15.06 -43.67
CA LEU A 390 10.81 -15.25 -43.66
C LEU A 390 11.48 -14.53 -44.84
N SER A 391 10.90 -14.61 -46.04
CA SER A 391 11.41 -13.86 -47.20
C SER A 391 11.34 -12.35 -46.99
N TYR A 392 10.32 -11.85 -46.29
CA TYR A 392 10.24 -10.43 -45.95
C TYR A 392 11.32 -10.06 -44.91
N ALA A 393 11.52 -10.90 -43.89
CA ALA A 393 12.52 -10.70 -42.85
C ALA A 393 13.97 -10.69 -43.40
N ASP A 394 14.27 -11.56 -44.37
CA ASP A 394 15.59 -11.61 -45.04
C ASP A 394 15.94 -10.30 -45.78
N ASP A 395 14.93 -9.54 -46.22
CA ASP A 395 15.07 -8.30 -46.96
C ASP A 395 14.96 -7.04 -46.06
N ASP A 396 14.64 -7.20 -44.76
CA ASP A 396 14.41 -6.10 -43.82
C ASP A 396 15.68 -5.75 -43.02
N ASP A 397 16.20 -4.53 -43.23
CA ASP A 397 17.44 -4.05 -42.58
C ASP A 397 17.34 -3.99 -41.04
N SER A 398 16.13 -3.97 -40.47
CA SER A 398 15.93 -3.97 -39.00
C SER A 398 16.06 -5.36 -38.38
N VAL A 399 16.08 -6.42 -39.18
CA VAL A 399 16.14 -7.82 -38.73
C VAL A 399 17.55 -8.38 -38.91
N ALA A 400 18.13 -8.89 -37.82
CA ALA A 400 19.42 -9.59 -37.87
C ALA A 400 19.28 -11.08 -38.18
N ASP A 401 18.23 -11.72 -37.68
CA ASP A 401 17.93 -13.14 -37.89
C ASP A 401 16.45 -13.42 -37.70
N ALA A 402 15.92 -14.41 -38.41
CA ALA A 402 14.53 -14.85 -38.30
C ALA A 402 14.39 -16.37 -38.49
N ARG A 403 13.63 -17.01 -37.61
CA ARG A 403 13.45 -18.46 -37.60
C ARG A 403 12.00 -18.84 -37.34
N LEU A 404 11.52 -19.83 -38.08
CA LEU A 404 10.23 -20.46 -37.84
C LEU A 404 10.32 -21.42 -36.64
N LEU A 405 9.43 -21.26 -35.67
CA LEU A 405 9.28 -22.19 -34.54
C LEU A 405 8.13 -23.17 -34.80
N GLU A 406 6.98 -22.64 -35.21
CA GLU A 406 5.80 -23.45 -35.49
C GLU A 406 5.02 -22.88 -36.67
N GLU A 407 4.50 -23.77 -37.52
CA GLU A 407 3.62 -23.40 -38.61
C GLU A 407 2.21 -23.93 -38.34
N HIS A 408 1.23 -23.06 -38.51
CA HIS A 408 -0.18 -23.37 -38.40
C HIS A 408 -0.86 -23.25 -39.76
N SER A 409 -2.13 -23.65 -39.84
CA SER A 409 -2.86 -23.68 -41.12
C SER A 409 -3.08 -22.31 -41.77
N ASP A 410 -2.99 -21.23 -41.00
CA ASP A 410 -3.22 -19.85 -41.47
C ASP A 410 -2.32 -18.83 -40.76
N GLY A 411 -1.16 -19.29 -40.29
CA GLY A 411 -0.24 -18.46 -39.53
C GLY A 411 1.03 -19.19 -39.10
N ALA A 412 1.92 -18.48 -38.42
CA ALA A 412 3.19 -19.00 -37.95
C ALA A 412 3.62 -18.34 -36.64
N LEU A 413 4.32 -19.10 -35.79
CA LEU A 413 5.09 -18.58 -34.67
C LEU A 413 6.55 -18.47 -35.12
N LEU A 414 7.09 -17.25 -35.09
CA LEU A 414 8.47 -16.96 -35.46
C LEU A 414 9.25 -16.38 -34.28
N GLU A 415 10.55 -16.66 -34.30
CA GLU A 415 11.56 -15.98 -33.51
C GLU A 415 12.31 -15.00 -34.41
N VAL A 416 12.37 -13.72 -34.05
CA VAL A 416 12.96 -12.65 -34.88
C VAL A 416 13.86 -11.76 -34.02
N VAL A 417 15.14 -11.64 -34.39
CA VAL A 417 16.09 -10.72 -33.76
C VAL A 417 15.96 -9.37 -34.45
N VAL A 418 15.39 -8.39 -33.76
CA VAL A 418 15.24 -7.01 -34.25
C VAL A 418 16.29 -6.09 -33.62
N THR A 419 16.91 -5.27 -34.45
CA THR A 419 18.01 -4.36 -34.09
C THR A 419 17.58 -2.90 -34.09
N ASP A 420 16.51 -2.57 -34.83
CA ASP A 420 15.98 -1.22 -34.96
C ASP A 420 14.46 -1.23 -34.70
N THR A 421 14.05 -0.91 -33.47
CA THR A 421 12.63 -0.89 -33.09
C THR A 421 12.33 0.11 -31.97
N PRO A 422 11.16 0.79 -31.96
CA PRO A 422 10.74 1.67 -30.88
C PRO A 422 10.76 1.01 -29.50
N ALA A 423 10.48 -0.29 -29.44
CA ALA A 423 10.46 -1.03 -28.18
C ALA A 423 11.84 -1.11 -27.51
N LEU A 424 12.93 -1.04 -28.29
CA LEU A 424 14.29 -1.04 -27.76
C LEU A 424 14.52 0.18 -26.87
N GLN A 425 14.14 1.38 -27.37
CA GLN A 425 14.24 2.63 -26.60
C GLN A 425 13.38 2.61 -25.33
N LEU A 426 12.21 1.95 -25.41
CA LEU A 426 11.32 1.76 -24.26
C LEU A 426 11.94 0.84 -23.21
N VAL A 427 12.54 -0.28 -23.62
CA VAL A 427 13.26 -1.21 -22.73
C VAL A 427 14.51 -0.55 -22.12
N GLU A 428 15.29 0.18 -22.91
CA GLU A 428 16.46 0.94 -22.43
C GLU A 428 16.09 2.01 -21.40
N SER A 429 14.86 2.53 -21.46
CA SER A 429 14.29 3.44 -20.47
C SER A 429 13.76 2.74 -19.20
N GLY A 430 14.00 1.43 -19.06
CA GLY A 430 13.48 0.62 -17.95
C GLY A 430 12.02 0.18 -18.13
N GLY A 431 11.47 0.29 -19.34
CA GLY A 431 10.12 -0.11 -19.66
C GLY A 431 9.98 -1.61 -19.86
N ARG A 432 8.89 -2.19 -19.35
CA ARG A 432 8.49 -3.56 -19.63
C ARG A 432 7.44 -3.55 -20.74
N ILE A 433 7.75 -4.14 -21.88
CA ILE A 433 6.78 -4.31 -22.97
C ILE A 433 5.69 -5.28 -22.53
N ARG A 434 4.43 -4.85 -22.65
CA ARG A 434 3.23 -5.65 -22.34
C ARG A 434 2.69 -6.36 -23.56
N SER A 435 2.62 -5.64 -24.67
CA SER A 435 2.17 -6.19 -25.93
C SER A 435 2.71 -5.36 -27.09
N VAL A 436 2.88 -6.03 -28.22
CA VAL A 436 3.04 -5.40 -29.52
C VAL A 436 2.07 -6.09 -30.46
N THR A 437 1.19 -5.32 -31.10
CA THR A 437 0.25 -5.84 -32.10
C THR A 437 0.34 -4.99 -33.35
N ALA A 438 0.44 -5.57 -34.54
CA ALA A 438 0.43 -4.82 -35.79
C ALA A 438 -0.67 -5.30 -36.73
N THR A 439 -1.37 -4.33 -37.32
CA THR A 439 -2.43 -4.59 -38.31
C THR A 439 -2.46 -3.44 -39.31
N ASN A 440 -2.61 -3.76 -40.60
CA ASN A 440 -2.68 -2.77 -41.68
C ASN A 440 -1.52 -1.76 -41.67
N GLY A 441 -0.29 -2.21 -41.37
CA GLY A 441 0.88 -1.34 -41.39
C GLY A 441 1.06 -0.45 -40.16
N VAL A 442 0.29 -0.65 -39.08
CA VAL A 442 0.42 0.13 -37.85
C VAL A 442 0.64 -0.81 -36.67
N ALA A 443 1.77 -0.64 -35.99
CA ALA A 443 2.10 -1.31 -34.74
C ALA A 443 1.58 -0.51 -33.53
N THR A 444 0.89 -1.18 -32.62
CA THR A 444 0.51 -0.67 -31.30
C THR A 444 1.41 -1.32 -30.26
N ILE A 445 2.14 -0.51 -29.51
CA ILE A 445 3.11 -0.95 -28.49
C ILE A 445 2.61 -0.48 -27.13
N ALA A 446 2.28 -1.42 -26.25
CA ALA A 446 1.96 -1.14 -24.85
C ALA A 446 3.19 -1.40 -23.98
N VAL A 447 3.58 -0.42 -23.18
CA VAL A 447 4.72 -0.49 -22.26
C VAL A 447 4.33 -0.04 -20.86
N GLU A 448 4.85 -0.72 -19.86
CA GLU A 448 4.80 -0.30 -18.47
C GLU A 448 6.11 0.32 -18.03
N LEU A 449 6.02 1.46 -17.36
CA LEU A 449 7.12 2.13 -16.70
C LEU A 449 6.81 2.25 -15.20
N ALA A 450 7.85 2.28 -14.36
CA ALA A 450 7.68 2.64 -12.96
C ALA A 450 7.04 4.04 -12.85
N SER A 451 6.14 4.25 -11.89
CA SER A 451 5.42 5.54 -11.77
C SER A 451 6.33 6.75 -11.47
N GLU A 452 7.53 6.50 -10.98
CA GLU A 452 8.55 7.53 -10.72
C GLU A 452 9.39 7.86 -11.98
N ALA A 453 9.22 7.11 -13.07
CA ALA A 453 9.98 7.33 -14.30
C ALA A 453 9.56 8.64 -14.99
N ASP A 454 10.55 9.41 -15.44
CA ASP A 454 10.32 10.61 -16.23
C ASP A 454 9.83 10.23 -17.65
N ILE A 455 8.51 10.31 -17.85
CA ILE A 455 7.84 9.87 -19.10
C ILE A 455 8.26 10.70 -20.32
N ARG A 456 8.46 12.01 -20.14
CA ARG A 456 8.70 12.94 -21.27
C ARG A 456 9.99 12.60 -22.04
N PRO A 457 11.15 12.38 -21.40
CA PRO A 457 12.35 11.88 -22.07
C PRO A 457 12.11 10.61 -22.88
N THR A 458 11.42 9.62 -22.32
CA THR A 458 11.13 8.34 -23.00
C THR A 458 10.26 8.54 -24.24
N VAL A 459 9.16 9.29 -24.11
CA VAL A 459 8.28 9.60 -25.25
C VAL A 459 9.06 10.32 -26.35
N ASN A 460 9.85 11.35 -26.00
CA ASN A 460 10.64 12.10 -26.97
C ASN A 460 11.67 11.23 -27.66
N ALA A 461 12.40 10.37 -26.92
CA ALA A 461 13.39 9.46 -27.50
C ALA A 461 12.77 8.55 -28.58
N VAL A 462 11.56 8.03 -28.31
CA VAL A 462 10.83 7.20 -29.28
C VAL A 462 10.35 8.02 -30.47
N THR A 463 9.68 9.16 -30.24
CA THR A 463 9.10 9.96 -31.34
C THR A 463 10.16 10.66 -32.19
N ASP A 464 11.33 10.96 -31.65
CA ASP A 464 12.44 11.55 -32.38
C ASP A 464 13.14 10.51 -33.28
N ALA A 465 13.26 9.27 -32.81
CA ALA A 465 13.84 8.16 -33.60
C ALA A 465 12.87 7.64 -34.67
N TYR A 466 11.57 7.61 -34.36
CA TYR A 466 10.49 7.14 -35.22
C TYR A 466 9.41 8.21 -35.38
N PRO A 467 9.57 9.14 -36.34
CA PRO A 467 8.68 10.30 -36.50
C PRO A 467 7.21 9.95 -36.81
N GLU A 468 6.94 8.74 -37.29
CA GLU A 468 5.58 8.21 -37.52
C GLU A 468 5.01 7.48 -36.30
N THR A 469 5.63 7.68 -35.13
CA THR A 469 5.17 7.17 -33.85
C THR A 469 4.52 8.29 -33.03
N SER A 470 3.41 7.96 -32.38
CA SER A 470 2.71 8.88 -31.49
C SER A 470 2.25 8.18 -30.22
N LEU A 471 2.23 8.91 -29.11
CA LEU A 471 1.64 8.44 -27.86
C LEU A 471 0.11 8.51 -27.96
N ALA A 472 -0.54 7.35 -28.01
CA ALA A 472 -1.99 7.21 -28.14
C ALA A 472 -2.71 7.25 -26.78
N ALA A 473 -2.11 6.64 -25.75
CA ALA A 473 -2.67 6.65 -24.40
C ALA A 473 -1.58 6.70 -23.32
N LYS A 474 -1.92 7.35 -22.20
CA LYS A 474 -1.21 7.24 -20.92
C LYS A 474 -2.23 6.88 -19.85
N ARG A 475 -1.97 5.85 -19.06
CA ARG A 475 -2.79 5.44 -17.91
C ARG A 475 -1.89 5.16 -16.72
N GLU A 476 -2.30 5.61 -15.55
CA GLU A 476 -1.68 5.20 -14.28
C GLU A 476 -2.58 4.12 -13.70
N THR A 477 -2.00 2.94 -13.48
CA THR A 477 -2.73 1.74 -13.06
C THR A 477 -2.00 1.15 -11.85
N GLU A 478 -2.77 0.82 -10.81
CA GLU A 478 -2.26 -0.03 -9.74
C GLU A 478 -1.95 -1.39 -10.35
N ARG A 479 -0.72 -1.89 -10.19
CA ARG A 479 -0.40 -3.26 -10.59
C ARG A 479 -1.43 -4.16 -9.92
N PRO A 480 -2.27 -4.91 -10.68
CA PRO A 480 -3.23 -5.79 -10.05
C PRO A 480 -2.47 -6.68 -9.09
N ALA A 481 -2.91 -6.71 -7.83
CA ALA A 481 -2.40 -7.62 -6.81
C ALA A 481 -2.78 -9.04 -7.21
N GLU A 482 -2.16 -9.56 -8.28
CA GLU A 482 -2.10 -10.98 -8.52
C GLU A 482 -1.34 -11.56 -7.33
N THR A 483 -1.99 -12.47 -6.63
CA THR A 483 -1.55 -13.17 -5.42
C THR A 483 -0.20 -13.93 -5.55
N ASP A 484 0.48 -13.79 -6.69
CA ASP A 484 1.80 -14.32 -7.06
C ASP A 484 2.96 -13.30 -6.93
N SER A 485 2.68 -12.02 -6.64
CA SER A 485 3.69 -10.94 -6.66
C SER A 485 4.90 -11.24 -5.76
N GLY A 486 4.66 -11.74 -4.55
CA GLY A 486 5.75 -12.11 -3.64
C GLY A 486 6.69 -13.16 -4.22
N PHE A 487 6.19 -14.15 -4.97
CA PHE A 487 7.02 -15.17 -5.62
C PHE A 487 7.76 -14.60 -6.83
N ARG A 488 7.07 -13.86 -7.70
CA ARG A 488 7.65 -13.31 -8.93
C ARG A 488 8.67 -12.20 -8.65
N ASP A 489 8.37 -11.27 -7.74
CA ASP A 489 9.28 -10.17 -7.39
C ASP A 489 10.55 -10.71 -6.69
N ARG A 490 10.41 -11.65 -5.73
CA ARG A 490 11.58 -12.33 -5.12
C ARG A 490 12.39 -13.11 -6.16
N LEU A 491 11.73 -13.73 -7.12
CA LEU A 491 12.40 -14.50 -8.16
C LEU A 491 13.16 -13.60 -9.13
N THR A 492 12.57 -12.49 -9.56
CA THR A 492 13.25 -11.47 -10.40
C THR A 492 14.44 -10.86 -9.67
N ASP A 493 14.31 -10.51 -8.38
CA ASP A 493 15.43 -9.99 -7.57
C ASP A 493 16.56 -11.01 -7.36
N THR A 494 16.24 -12.31 -7.45
CA THR A 494 17.22 -13.37 -7.25
C THR A 494 17.90 -13.78 -8.55
N LEU A 495 17.23 -13.70 -9.71
CA LEU A 495 17.80 -14.02 -11.02
C LEU A 495 18.78 -12.92 -11.45
N SER A 496 19.87 -13.30 -12.11
CA SER A 496 20.68 -12.30 -12.84
C SER A 496 20.03 -12.01 -14.19
N ASP A 497 20.26 -10.85 -14.78
CA ASP A 497 19.74 -10.48 -16.11
C ASP A 497 19.93 -11.61 -17.15
N GLN A 498 21.14 -12.16 -17.27
CA GLN A 498 21.44 -13.27 -18.20
C GLN A 498 20.66 -14.57 -17.90
N GLN A 499 20.31 -14.82 -16.63
CA GLN A 499 19.52 -16.00 -16.24
C GLN A 499 18.05 -15.81 -16.54
N GLU A 500 17.53 -14.59 -16.35
CA GLU A 500 16.15 -14.24 -16.73
C GLU A 500 15.99 -14.28 -18.24
N THR A 501 16.88 -13.62 -19.00
CA THR A 501 16.94 -13.64 -20.47
C THR A 501 16.87 -15.07 -21.01
N VAL A 502 17.78 -15.94 -20.55
CA VAL A 502 17.86 -17.33 -21.03
C VAL A 502 16.61 -18.15 -20.65
N LEU A 503 16.03 -17.91 -19.47
CA LEU A 503 14.83 -18.63 -19.03
C LEU A 503 13.59 -18.21 -19.82
N GLN A 504 13.41 -16.91 -20.07
CA GLN A 504 12.31 -16.37 -20.87
C GLN A 504 12.41 -16.86 -22.32
N ALA A 505 13.59 -16.80 -22.93
CA ALA A 505 13.81 -17.30 -24.29
C ALA A 505 13.52 -18.81 -24.40
N ALA A 506 13.94 -19.61 -23.42
CA ALA A 506 13.60 -21.04 -23.37
C ALA A 506 12.09 -21.29 -23.21
N TYR A 507 11.39 -20.45 -22.45
CA TYR A 507 9.94 -20.57 -22.29
C TYR A 507 9.21 -20.27 -23.61
N HIS A 508 9.46 -19.12 -24.22
CA HIS A 508 8.73 -18.69 -25.43
C HIS A 508 9.10 -19.47 -26.69
N SER A 509 10.32 -20.02 -26.78
CA SER A 509 10.74 -20.90 -27.88
C SER A 509 10.19 -22.33 -27.79
N GLY A 510 9.40 -22.65 -26.75
CA GLY A 510 8.86 -23.99 -26.55
C GLY A 510 9.92 -25.04 -26.17
N TYR A 511 11.09 -24.63 -25.64
CA TYR A 511 12.17 -25.55 -25.24
C TYR A 511 11.73 -26.54 -24.14
N PHE A 512 10.80 -26.13 -23.28
CA PHE A 512 10.26 -26.96 -22.19
C PHE A 512 9.09 -27.85 -22.61
N GLU A 513 8.59 -27.72 -23.84
CA GLU A 513 7.39 -28.41 -24.31
C GLU A 513 7.68 -29.81 -24.88
N TRP A 514 6.61 -30.60 -25.06
CA TRP A 514 6.67 -31.86 -25.79
C TRP A 514 5.59 -31.86 -26.89
N PRO A 515 5.96 -31.99 -28.18
CA PRO A 515 7.34 -31.98 -28.71
C PRO A 515 7.98 -30.60 -28.49
N ARG A 516 9.31 -30.52 -28.46
CA ARG A 516 9.99 -29.23 -28.25
C ARG A 516 9.87 -28.36 -29.48
N GLY A 517 9.54 -27.07 -29.28
CA GLY A 517 9.59 -26.06 -30.34
C GLY A 517 11.02 -25.66 -30.73
N SER A 518 11.96 -25.68 -29.78
CA SER A 518 13.37 -25.35 -30.00
C SER A 518 14.34 -26.24 -29.22
N THR A 519 15.52 -26.47 -29.80
CA THR A 519 16.65 -27.16 -29.16
C THR A 519 17.52 -26.20 -28.35
N ALA A 520 18.46 -26.74 -27.55
CA ALA A 520 19.39 -25.93 -26.78
C ALA A 520 20.43 -25.27 -27.69
N GLU A 521 20.84 -25.94 -28.76
CA GLU A 521 21.76 -25.40 -29.75
C GLU A 521 21.14 -24.20 -30.47
N GLU A 522 19.92 -24.34 -30.98
CA GLU A 522 19.21 -23.25 -31.65
C GLU A 522 18.97 -22.06 -30.71
N LEU A 523 18.58 -22.32 -29.46
CA LEU A 523 18.39 -21.24 -28.48
C LEU A 523 19.70 -20.53 -28.13
N ALA A 524 20.82 -21.25 -28.11
CA ALA A 524 22.12 -20.67 -27.84
C ALA A 524 22.57 -19.76 -29.00
N ASP A 525 22.29 -20.18 -30.24
CA ASP A 525 22.58 -19.40 -31.44
C ASP A 525 21.75 -18.09 -31.46
N SER A 526 20.44 -18.14 -31.18
CA SER A 526 19.57 -16.95 -31.14
C SER A 526 19.94 -15.95 -30.02
N LEU A 527 20.60 -16.41 -28.96
CA LEU A 527 21.08 -15.58 -27.86
C LEU A 527 22.55 -15.14 -28.00
N ASP A 528 23.22 -15.53 -29.09
CA ASP A 528 24.66 -15.35 -29.33
C ASP A 528 25.55 -15.81 -28.14
N VAL A 529 25.26 -17.00 -27.62
CA VAL A 529 26.04 -17.63 -26.54
C VAL A 529 26.42 -19.06 -26.89
N SER A 530 27.44 -19.61 -26.22
CA SER A 530 27.76 -21.03 -26.38
C SER A 530 26.70 -21.92 -25.71
N SER A 531 26.35 -23.06 -26.33
CA SER A 531 25.45 -24.07 -25.73
C SER A 531 25.84 -24.47 -24.27
N PRO A 532 27.13 -24.68 -23.92
CA PRO A 532 27.52 -24.88 -22.51
C PRO A 532 27.18 -23.72 -21.58
N THR A 533 27.32 -22.47 -22.06
CA THR A 533 26.95 -21.26 -21.32
C THR A 533 25.44 -21.23 -21.08
N LEU A 534 24.65 -21.44 -22.13
CA LEU A 534 23.19 -21.52 -22.06
C LEU A 534 22.73 -22.55 -21.02
N HIS A 535 23.23 -23.79 -21.10
CA HIS A 535 22.87 -24.84 -20.15
C HIS A 535 23.22 -24.49 -18.70
N ASN A 536 24.35 -23.82 -18.48
CA ASN A 536 24.74 -23.36 -17.15
C ASN A 536 23.80 -22.26 -16.63
N HIS A 537 23.40 -21.30 -17.47
CA HIS A 537 22.42 -20.27 -17.09
C HIS A 537 21.05 -20.87 -16.82
N LEU A 538 20.54 -21.74 -17.72
CA LEU A 538 19.27 -22.44 -17.52
C LEU A 538 19.24 -23.22 -16.22
N ARG A 539 20.29 -24.00 -15.94
CA ARG A 539 20.35 -24.81 -14.72
C ARG A 539 20.31 -23.93 -13.46
N LYS A 540 21.03 -22.81 -13.45
CA LYS A 540 21.04 -21.87 -12.32
C LYS A 540 19.69 -21.14 -12.19
N ALA A 541 19.11 -20.71 -13.29
CA ALA A 541 17.81 -20.06 -13.32
C ALA A 541 16.72 -20.99 -12.79
N GLN A 542 16.63 -22.21 -13.33
CA GLN A 542 15.71 -23.25 -12.88
C GLN A 542 15.90 -23.59 -11.39
N GLN A 543 17.14 -23.67 -10.91
CA GLN A 543 17.40 -23.90 -9.50
C GLN A 543 16.82 -22.78 -8.63
N LYS A 544 17.01 -21.51 -9.02
CA LYS A 544 16.45 -20.36 -8.30
C LYS A 544 14.92 -20.35 -8.32
N VAL A 545 14.30 -20.66 -9.47
CA VAL A 545 12.84 -20.82 -9.60
C VAL A 545 12.33 -21.92 -8.66
N LEU A 546 12.97 -23.08 -8.65
CA LEU A 546 12.58 -24.20 -7.80
C LEU A 546 12.78 -23.87 -6.31
N THR A 547 13.88 -23.21 -5.95
CA THR A 547 14.13 -22.75 -4.57
C THR A 547 13.05 -21.77 -4.13
N ALA A 548 12.78 -20.72 -4.92
CA ALA A 548 11.73 -19.75 -4.61
C ALA A 548 10.35 -20.43 -4.45
N PHE A 549 10.08 -21.49 -5.21
CA PHE A 549 8.79 -22.17 -5.20
C PHE A 549 8.64 -23.12 -4.00
N PHE A 550 9.72 -23.80 -3.60
CA PHE A 550 9.68 -24.77 -2.49
C PHE A 550 9.94 -24.16 -1.11
N ASP A 551 10.59 -23.00 -1.04
CA ASP A 551 10.81 -22.27 0.22
C ASP A 551 9.55 -21.49 0.67
N ASP A 552 8.50 -21.40 -0.15
CA ASP A 552 7.20 -20.76 0.17
C ASP A 552 6.24 -21.67 0.98
N ARG A 553 6.77 -22.61 1.77
CA ARG A 553 5.96 -23.47 2.64
C ARG A 553 5.76 -22.82 4.02
N PRO A 554 4.53 -22.68 4.54
CA PRO A 554 4.32 -22.35 5.94
C PRO A 554 4.96 -23.43 6.82
N ALA A 555 5.61 -22.98 7.90
CA ALA A 555 6.29 -23.81 8.88
C ALA A 555 5.46 -25.06 9.26
N GLU A 556 6.12 -26.22 9.29
CA GLU A 556 5.53 -27.50 9.68
C GLU A 556 4.70 -27.39 10.97
N PRO A 557 3.59 -28.15 11.08
CA PRO A 557 2.78 -28.17 12.30
C PRO A 557 3.65 -28.60 13.48
N ARG A 558 3.72 -27.74 14.50
CA ARG A 558 4.36 -28.05 15.80
C ARG A 558 3.84 -29.40 16.28
N GLN A 559 4.73 -30.38 16.42
CA GLN A 559 4.42 -31.63 17.11
C GLN A 559 3.88 -31.28 18.50
N PRO A 560 2.77 -31.90 18.95
CA PRO A 560 2.34 -31.76 20.33
C PRO A 560 3.45 -32.30 21.23
N ALA A 561 3.84 -31.51 22.22
CA ALA A 561 4.72 -31.97 23.28
C ALA A 561 4.03 -33.15 23.98
N ASP A 562 4.61 -34.35 23.86
CA ASP A 562 4.23 -35.48 24.68
C ASP A 562 4.46 -35.12 26.16
N ASN A 563 3.43 -35.40 26.97
CA ASN A 563 3.41 -35.28 28.44
C ASN A 563 4.47 -36.15 29.13
#